data_AF-A0A8C3XBP4-F1
#
_entry.id   AF-A0A8C3XBP4-F1
#
_cell.length_a   1.000
_cell.length_b   1.000
_cell.length_c   1.000
_cell.angle_alpha   90.00
_cell.angle_beta   90.00
_cell.angle_gamma   90.00
#
_symmetry.space_group_name_H-M   'P 1'
#
loop_
_entity.id
_entity.type
_entity.pdbx_description
1 polymer ?
#
loop_
_entity_poly.entity_id
_entity_poly.type
_entity_poly.pdbx_seq_one_letter_code
_entity_poly.pdbx_strand_id
1 'polypeptide(L)'
;MAALRPLVKPKIVKKRPKKFIRHQSDRYVKIKRSWRKPRGTAKRVRRRFKGQILMPSTGYGSNKKTKHMPPSGFWKFLVHSAKELEVPLMCGKSYCAEIAHSISSKNRKATVERAAQRAVRVTNPNARLRSKENEQTGAAIMAQRVKHPRSTREDAGLIPGLSELGIHCCHKLWQMWLRPRVAMNGGLVCTLHLC
;
A
#
# COMPACT_ATOMS: atom_id res chain seq x y z
N MET A 1 -7.13 21.42 -12.97
CA MET A 1 -6.79 22.20 -11.75
C MET A 1 -5.28 22.27 -11.60
N ALA A 2 -4.72 23.47 -11.48
CA ALA A 2 -3.30 23.64 -11.22
C ALA A 2 -2.90 22.96 -9.90
N ALA A 3 -1.80 22.22 -9.90
CA ALA A 3 -1.32 21.51 -8.72
C ALA A 3 -0.73 22.50 -7.71
N LEU A 4 -1.45 22.76 -6.62
CA LEU A 4 -0.99 23.61 -5.53
C LEU A 4 0.30 23.03 -4.92
N ARG A 5 1.37 23.84 -4.93
CA ARG A 5 2.70 23.50 -4.40
C ARG A 5 2.85 24.04 -2.97
N PRO A 6 3.49 23.29 -2.06
CA PRO A 6 3.72 23.76 -0.71
C PRO A 6 4.78 24.86 -0.71
N LEU A 7 4.70 25.80 0.24
CA LEU A 7 5.69 26.88 0.38
C LEU A 7 7.09 26.33 0.69
N VAL A 8 7.17 25.37 1.62
CA VAL A 8 8.42 24.72 2.03
C VAL A 8 8.19 23.21 2.03
N LYS A 9 9.09 22.47 1.39
CA LYS A 9 9.10 21.00 1.43
C LYS A 9 10.36 20.49 2.12
N PRO A 10 10.39 20.41 3.46
CA PRO A 10 11.54 19.86 4.17
C PRO A 10 11.72 18.36 3.84
N LYS A 11 12.96 17.89 3.80
CA LYS A 11 13.27 16.46 3.63
C LYS A 11 12.75 15.67 4.85
N ILE A 12 11.77 14.80 4.63
CA ILE A 12 11.17 13.99 5.69
C ILE A 12 12.08 12.79 5.96
N VAL A 13 12.83 12.83 7.07
CA VAL A 13 13.62 11.70 7.54
C VAL A 13 12.84 10.92 8.59
N LYS A 14 12.52 9.65 8.31
CA LYS A 14 11.94 8.72 9.30
C LYS A 14 13.03 7.79 9.82
N LYS A 15 13.34 7.91 11.11
CA LYS A 15 14.39 7.09 11.78
C LYS A 15 14.12 5.59 11.70
N ARG A 16 12.84 5.19 11.75
CA ARG A 16 12.42 3.79 11.61
C ARG A 16 11.16 3.73 10.75
N PRO A 17 11.19 3.03 9.60
CA PRO A 17 9.98 2.82 8.78
C PRO A 17 9.14 1.63 9.26
N LYS A 18 9.79 0.61 9.86
CA LYS A 18 9.10 -0.60 10.35
C LYS A 18 8.22 -0.27 11.56
N LYS A 19 6.99 -0.81 11.56
CA LYS A 19 6.06 -0.70 12.70
C LYS A 19 6.59 -1.46 13.92
N PHE A 20 6.28 -0.95 15.12
CA PHE A 20 6.52 -1.66 16.36
C PHE A 20 5.42 -2.71 16.55
N ILE A 21 5.77 -3.98 16.40
CA ILE A 21 4.84 -5.12 16.53
C ILE A 21 4.90 -5.71 17.93
N ARG A 22 3.78 -6.23 18.42
CA ARG A 22 3.74 -6.99 19.68
C ARG A 22 4.52 -8.30 19.55
N HIS A 23 5.26 -8.66 20.60
CA HIS A 23 5.96 -9.95 20.70
C HIS A 23 5.00 -11.13 20.50
N GLN A 24 5.39 -12.11 19.68
CA GLN A 24 4.62 -13.34 19.35
C GLN A 24 3.30 -13.09 18.59
N SER A 25 3.08 -11.90 18.03
CA SER A 25 1.91 -11.61 17.17
C SER A 25 2.01 -12.25 15.77
N ASP A 26 3.19 -12.73 15.41
CA ASP A 26 3.50 -13.54 14.24
C ASP A 26 3.06 -15.00 14.41
N ARG A 27 3.21 -15.55 15.62
CA ARG A 27 2.90 -16.96 15.92
C ARG A 27 1.43 -17.21 16.26
N TYR A 28 0.79 -16.27 16.97
CA TYR A 28 -0.56 -16.47 17.49
C TYR A 28 -1.54 -15.44 16.91
N VAL A 29 -2.56 -15.93 16.20
CA VAL A 29 -3.63 -15.10 15.62
C VAL A 29 -4.39 -14.30 16.69
N LYS A 30 -4.60 -14.89 17.88
CA LYS A 30 -5.23 -14.21 19.03
C LYS A 30 -4.45 -12.98 19.52
N ILE A 31 -3.13 -12.93 19.28
CA ILE A 31 -2.29 -11.81 19.72
C ILE A 31 -2.25 -10.76 18.62
N LYS A 32 -3.02 -9.69 18.80
CA LYS A 32 -3.03 -8.54 17.88
C LYS A 32 -1.64 -7.88 17.78
N ARG A 33 -1.28 -7.40 16.59
CA ARG A 33 0.01 -6.76 16.27
C ARG A 33 0.25 -5.41 16.97
N SER A 34 -0.79 -4.79 17.56
CA SER A 34 -0.67 -3.51 18.27
C SER A 34 0.30 -3.60 19.45
N TRP A 35 1.26 -2.67 19.49
CA TRP A 35 2.34 -2.68 20.47
C TRP A 35 1.82 -2.67 21.92
N ARG A 36 2.38 -3.55 22.76
CA ARG A 36 2.19 -3.58 24.22
C ARG A 36 3.53 -3.87 24.88
N LYS A 37 3.86 -3.13 25.95
CA LYS A 37 5.10 -3.31 26.71
C LYS A 37 5.10 -4.69 27.40
N PRO A 38 6.06 -5.59 27.11
CA PRO A 38 6.17 -6.87 27.82
C PRO A 38 6.51 -6.64 29.30
N ARG A 39 5.72 -7.25 30.21
CA ARG A 39 5.90 -7.06 31.67
C ARG A 39 6.67 -8.20 32.35
N GLY A 40 6.48 -9.46 31.93
CA GLY A 40 7.06 -10.63 32.60
C GLY A 40 8.59 -10.62 32.70
N THR A 41 9.11 -11.13 33.82
CA THR A 41 10.55 -11.08 34.17
C THR A 41 11.43 -11.89 33.22
N ALA A 42 10.96 -13.02 32.69
CA ALA A 42 11.69 -13.86 31.75
C ALA A 42 11.59 -13.41 30.27
N LYS A 43 10.89 -12.31 29.96
CA LYS A 43 10.69 -11.88 28.56
C LYS A 43 11.97 -11.27 27.99
N ARG A 44 12.53 -11.91 26.95
CA ARG A 44 13.76 -11.47 26.26
C ARG A 44 13.68 -10.03 25.72
N VAL A 45 12.52 -9.65 25.16
CA VAL A 45 12.29 -8.28 24.65
C VAL A 45 12.38 -7.23 25.76
N ARG A 46 11.85 -7.50 26.97
CA ARG A 46 11.93 -6.58 28.11
C ARG A 46 13.38 -6.35 28.53
N ARG A 47 14.19 -7.43 28.54
CA ARG A 47 15.61 -7.42 28.88
C ARG A 47 16.52 -6.90 27.74
N ARG A 48 15.97 -6.55 26.57
CA ARG A 48 16.70 -5.98 25.42
C ARG A 48 17.83 -6.86 24.86
N PHE A 49 17.64 -8.18 24.83
CA PHE A 49 18.59 -9.07 24.16
C PHE A 49 18.73 -8.72 22.66
N LYS A 50 19.95 -8.86 22.13
CA LYS A 50 20.25 -8.69 20.70
C LYS A 50 19.42 -9.70 19.86
N GLY A 51 19.12 -9.32 18.61
CA GLY A 51 18.31 -10.12 17.68
C GLY A 51 16.79 -10.11 17.95
N GLN A 52 16.33 -9.50 19.05
CA GLN A 52 14.90 -9.38 19.34
C GLN A 52 14.28 -8.07 18.84
N ILE A 53 12.95 -8.05 18.78
CA ILE A 53 12.20 -6.86 18.38
C ILE A 53 12.52 -5.66 19.29
N LEU A 54 12.85 -4.53 18.67
CA LEU A 54 13.19 -3.29 19.37
C LEU A 54 11.92 -2.65 19.98
N MET A 55 12.01 -2.21 21.23
CA MET A 55 10.95 -1.49 21.93
C MET A 55 10.88 -0.01 21.49
N PRO A 56 9.69 0.62 21.50
CA PRO A 56 9.57 2.07 21.32
C PRO A 56 10.28 2.83 22.44
N SER A 57 11.01 3.86 22.06
CA SER A 57 11.66 4.83 22.93
C SER A 57 11.57 6.23 22.32
N THR A 58 11.76 7.27 23.13
CA THR A 58 11.75 8.68 22.68
C THR A 58 12.77 8.95 21.57
N GLY A 59 13.88 8.19 21.54
CA GLY A 59 14.92 8.32 20.51
C GLY A 59 14.42 8.12 19.07
N TYR A 60 13.35 7.35 18.86
CA TYR A 60 12.74 7.17 17.53
C TYR A 60 11.85 8.33 17.09
N GLY A 61 11.64 9.35 17.92
CA GLY A 61 10.87 10.54 17.58
C GLY A 61 11.37 11.23 16.31
N SER A 62 10.45 11.57 15.41
CA SER A 62 10.74 12.38 14.21
C SER A 62 11.05 13.83 14.60
N ASN A 63 11.73 14.57 13.72
CA ASN A 63 11.98 16.00 13.92
C ASN A 63 10.66 16.75 14.13
N LYS A 64 10.62 17.66 15.11
CA LYS A 64 9.45 18.48 15.47
C LYS A 64 8.83 19.18 14.24
N LYS A 65 9.67 19.74 13.36
CA LYS A 65 9.22 20.44 12.13
C LYS A 65 8.52 19.53 11.10
N THR A 66 8.83 18.24 11.08
CA THR A 66 8.30 17.26 10.10
C THR A 66 7.34 16.24 10.70
N LYS A 67 7.06 16.36 11.99
CA LYS A 67 6.15 15.46 12.71
C LYS A 67 4.77 15.59 12.05
N HIS A 68 4.02 14.51 11.84
CA HIS A 68 2.68 14.55 11.18
C HIS A 68 2.61 15.06 9.73
N MET A 69 3.72 15.47 9.11
CA MET A 69 3.72 15.88 7.71
C MET A 69 3.68 14.66 6.76
N PRO A 70 2.72 14.59 5.82
CA PRO A 70 2.69 13.63 4.70
C PRO A 70 3.75 13.97 3.63
N PRO A 71 4.06 13.03 2.73
CA PRO A 71 5.06 13.23 1.66
C PRO A 71 4.69 14.35 0.66
N SER A 72 3.43 14.77 0.62
CA SER A 72 2.97 15.92 -0.16
C SER A 72 3.56 17.26 0.34
N GLY A 73 4.03 17.31 1.60
CA GLY A 73 4.62 18.50 2.21
C GLY A 73 3.62 19.44 2.92
N PHE A 74 2.33 19.11 2.91
CA PHE A 74 1.28 19.90 3.56
C PHE A 74 0.81 19.27 4.86
N TRP A 75 0.51 20.08 5.87
CA TRP A 75 -0.11 19.59 7.10
C TRP A 75 -1.58 19.21 6.88
N LYS A 76 -2.00 18.05 7.39
CA LYS A 76 -3.37 17.57 7.22
C LYS A 76 -4.31 18.28 8.19
N PHE A 77 -5.39 18.85 7.66
CA PHE A 77 -6.51 19.39 8.41
C PHE A 77 -7.78 18.59 8.08
N LEU A 78 -8.41 17.99 9.08
CA LEU A 78 -9.64 17.20 8.89
C LEU A 78 -10.84 18.16 8.81
N VAL A 79 -11.64 18.04 7.75
CA VAL A 79 -12.79 18.92 7.49
C VAL A 79 -14.09 18.10 7.54
N HIS A 80 -15.08 18.59 8.28
CA HIS A 80 -16.42 18.03 8.41
C HIS A 80 -17.50 18.82 7.65
N SER A 81 -17.26 20.10 7.34
CA SER A 81 -18.21 20.97 6.66
C SER A 81 -17.53 21.96 5.70
N ALA A 82 -18.26 22.48 4.71
CA ALA A 82 -17.74 23.48 3.78
C ALA A 82 -17.37 24.81 4.47
N LYS A 83 -17.98 25.13 5.62
CA LYS A 83 -17.65 26.32 6.42
C LYS A 83 -16.25 26.22 7.04
N GLU A 84 -15.84 25.02 7.44
CA GLU A 84 -14.51 24.80 8.04
C GLU A 84 -13.36 25.00 7.05
N LEU A 85 -13.64 25.08 5.74
CA LEU A 85 -12.65 25.48 4.73
C LEU A 85 -12.28 26.96 4.81
N GLU A 86 -12.94 27.75 5.66
CA GLU A 86 -12.54 29.13 5.95
C GLU A 86 -11.32 29.20 6.86
N VAL A 87 -11.18 28.24 7.78
CA VAL A 87 -10.05 28.23 8.72
C VAL A 87 -8.70 28.07 8.00
N PRO A 88 -8.54 27.18 6.99
CA PRO A 88 -7.30 27.07 6.22
C PRO A 88 -7.00 28.23 5.27
N LEU A 89 -7.87 29.26 5.13
CA LEU A 89 -7.69 30.33 4.14
C LEU A 89 -6.36 31.06 4.29
N MET A 90 -6.04 31.45 5.52
CA MET A 90 -4.81 32.22 5.80
C MET A 90 -3.54 31.38 5.59
N CYS A 91 -3.67 30.05 5.66
CA CYS A 91 -2.54 29.12 5.64
C CYS A 91 -2.61 28.13 4.45
N GLY A 92 -3.22 28.53 3.32
CA GLY A 92 -3.49 27.65 2.18
C GLY A 92 -2.27 26.98 1.54
N LYS A 93 -1.07 27.54 1.73
CA LYS A 93 0.21 26.97 1.25
C LYS A 93 0.86 25.97 2.22
N SER A 94 0.37 25.90 3.46
CA SER A 94 0.92 25.07 4.53
C SER A 94 0.02 23.87 4.86
N TYR A 95 -1.30 24.03 4.75
CA TYR A 95 -2.26 22.99 5.10
C TYR A 95 -2.97 22.41 3.86
N CYS A 96 -3.36 21.15 3.96
CA CYS A 96 -4.26 20.49 3.03
C CYS A 96 -5.50 20.01 3.77
N ALA A 97 -6.66 20.12 3.13
CA ALA A 97 -7.90 19.60 3.65
C ALA A 97 -8.01 18.09 3.39
N GLU A 98 -8.40 17.33 4.41
CA GLU A 98 -8.80 15.93 4.32
C GLU A 98 -10.28 15.85 4.68
N ILE A 99 -11.11 15.41 3.73
CA ILE A 99 -12.55 15.37 3.93
C ILE A 99 -12.92 14.15 4.79
N ALA A 100 -13.55 14.39 5.94
CA ALA A 100 -13.90 13.37 6.92
C ALA A 100 -14.80 12.26 6.35
N HIS A 101 -14.61 11.03 6.84
CA HIS A 101 -15.35 9.86 6.35
C HIS A 101 -16.87 9.95 6.54
N SER A 102 -17.35 10.69 7.54
CA SER A 102 -18.78 10.84 7.84
C SER A 102 -19.56 11.64 6.78
N ILE A 103 -18.88 12.44 5.95
CA ILE A 103 -19.57 13.32 4.99
C ILE A 103 -20.18 12.51 3.83
N SER A 104 -21.46 12.81 3.56
CA SER A 104 -22.24 12.29 2.43
C SER A 104 -21.68 12.74 1.07
N SER A 105 -22.04 12.05 -0.02
CA SER A 105 -21.57 12.38 -1.37
C SER A 105 -21.99 13.77 -1.83
N LYS A 106 -23.22 14.21 -1.52
CA LYS A 106 -23.74 15.56 -1.85
C LYS A 106 -22.90 16.66 -1.22
N ASN A 107 -22.65 16.56 0.10
CA ASN A 107 -21.87 17.55 0.83
C ASN A 107 -20.38 17.53 0.43
N ARG A 108 -19.86 16.37 0.00
CA ARG A 108 -18.51 16.24 -0.57
C ARG A 108 -18.34 17.05 -1.85
N LYS A 109 -19.30 17.03 -2.79
CA LYS A 109 -19.26 17.85 -4.01
C LYS A 109 -19.15 19.34 -3.67
N ALA A 110 -20.07 19.83 -2.83
CA ALA A 110 -20.06 21.22 -2.37
C ALA A 110 -18.75 21.61 -1.67
N THR A 111 -18.18 20.70 -0.85
CA THR A 111 -16.90 20.93 -0.17
C THR A 111 -15.73 21.00 -1.15
N VAL A 112 -15.70 20.13 -2.17
CA VAL A 112 -14.65 20.12 -3.21
C VAL A 112 -14.74 21.37 -4.09
N GLU A 113 -15.94 21.75 -4.51
CA GLU A 113 -16.20 22.98 -5.26
C GLU A 113 -15.80 24.22 -4.47
N ARG A 114 -16.14 24.27 -3.18
CA ARG A 114 -15.73 25.39 -2.31
C ARG A 114 -14.22 25.42 -2.07
N ALA A 115 -13.57 24.26 -1.93
CA ALA A 115 -12.12 24.17 -1.80
C ALA A 115 -11.40 24.63 -3.08
N ALA A 116 -11.98 24.36 -4.25
CA ALA A 116 -11.48 24.84 -5.54
C ALA A 116 -11.48 26.36 -5.61
N GLN A 117 -12.60 26.98 -5.23
CA GLN A 117 -12.75 28.44 -5.18
C GLN A 117 -11.74 29.08 -4.21
N ARG A 118 -11.51 28.44 -3.07
CA ARG A 118 -10.58 28.92 -2.03
C ARG A 118 -9.11 28.53 -2.27
N ALA A 119 -8.79 27.88 -3.39
CA ALA A 119 -7.46 27.39 -3.73
C ALA A 119 -6.79 26.55 -2.61
N VAL A 120 -7.58 25.69 -1.94
CA VAL A 120 -7.09 24.76 -0.91
C VAL A 120 -6.91 23.38 -1.50
N ARG A 121 -5.76 22.75 -1.23
CA ARG A 121 -5.49 21.38 -1.70
C ARG A 121 -6.28 20.36 -0.89
N VAL A 122 -7.10 19.55 -1.56
CA VAL A 122 -7.82 18.42 -0.95
C VAL A 122 -7.04 17.11 -1.17
N THR A 123 -6.91 16.29 -0.12
CA THR A 123 -6.17 15.01 -0.18
C THR A 123 -6.98 13.90 -0.88
N ASN A 124 -8.30 13.90 -0.70
CA ASN A 124 -9.22 12.87 -1.18
C ASN A 124 -10.37 13.46 -2.04
N PRO A 125 -10.08 14.10 -3.20
CA PRO A 125 -11.10 14.80 -3.99
C PRO A 125 -12.17 13.86 -4.56
N ASN A 126 -11.78 12.67 -5.04
CA ASN A 126 -12.68 11.75 -5.75
C ASN A 126 -13.41 10.75 -4.84
N ALA A 127 -13.25 10.85 -3.52
CA ALA A 127 -13.81 9.87 -2.59
C ALA A 127 -15.35 9.92 -2.58
N ARG A 128 -16.00 8.77 -2.85
CA ARG A 128 -17.47 8.57 -2.94
C ARG A 128 -18.17 9.32 -4.09
N LEU A 129 -17.42 10.03 -4.94
CA LEU A 129 -17.94 10.67 -6.13
C LEU A 129 -17.73 9.71 -7.31
N ARG A 130 -18.71 8.84 -7.56
CA ARG A 130 -18.76 8.06 -8.81
C ARG A 130 -19.64 8.80 -9.81
N SER A 131 -19.05 9.34 -10.86
CA SER A 131 -19.74 9.64 -12.11
C SER A 131 -19.71 8.39 -13.01
N LYS A 132 -20.71 8.21 -13.88
CA LYS A 132 -20.77 7.09 -14.84
C LYS A 132 -19.48 7.00 -15.69
N GLU A 133 -18.85 8.13 -15.99
CA GLU A 133 -17.58 8.24 -16.71
C GLU A 133 -16.37 7.57 -16.02
N ASN A 134 -16.36 7.50 -14.68
CA ASN A 134 -15.31 6.78 -13.93
C ASN A 134 -15.46 5.26 -14.08
N GLU A 135 -16.66 4.77 -14.39
CA GLU A 135 -16.89 3.35 -14.71
C GLU A 135 -16.44 3.04 -16.13
N GLN A 136 -16.69 3.95 -17.10
CA GLN A 136 -16.15 3.82 -18.47
C GLN A 136 -14.61 3.82 -18.49
N THR A 137 -13.95 4.70 -17.73
CA THR A 137 -12.47 4.72 -17.67
C THR A 137 -11.90 3.54 -16.89
N GLY A 138 -12.55 3.11 -15.80
CA GLY A 138 -12.16 1.89 -15.08
C GLY A 138 -12.32 0.63 -15.95
N ALA A 139 -13.43 0.55 -16.70
CA ALA A 139 -13.68 -0.52 -17.67
C ALA A 139 -12.72 -0.44 -18.86
N ALA A 140 -12.39 0.75 -19.38
CA ALA A 140 -11.43 0.94 -20.45
C ALA A 140 -9.99 0.56 -20.03
N ILE A 141 -9.57 0.89 -18.80
CA ILE A 141 -8.28 0.47 -18.23
C ILE A 141 -8.25 -1.05 -18.03
N MET A 142 -9.34 -1.66 -17.55
CA MET A 142 -9.46 -3.11 -17.44
C MET A 142 -9.47 -3.77 -18.84
N ALA A 143 -10.13 -3.18 -19.83
CA ALA A 143 -10.16 -3.66 -21.21
C ALA A 143 -8.81 -3.51 -21.92
N GLN A 144 -8.05 -2.44 -21.68
CA GLN A 144 -6.67 -2.29 -22.17
C GLN A 144 -5.73 -3.32 -21.54
N ARG A 145 -5.92 -3.66 -20.26
CA ARG A 145 -5.17 -4.72 -19.58
C ARG A 145 -5.48 -6.13 -20.12
N VAL A 146 -6.66 -6.33 -20.71
CA VAL A 146 -7.04 -7.56 -21.42
C VAL A 146 -6.55 -7.55 -22.88
N LYS A 147 -6.44 -6.38 -23.52
CA LYS A 147 -5.97 -6.22 -24.91
C LYS A 147 -4.45 -6.21 -25.10
N HIS A 148 -3.66 -6.12 -24.04
CA HIS A 148 -2.26 -6.57 -24.07
C HIS A 148 -2.20 -7.97 -23.45
N PRO A 149 -2.38 -9.05 -24.24
CA PRO A 149 -1.86 -10.33 -23.80
C PRO A 149 -0.39 -10.09 -23.45
N ARG A 150 0.01 -10.49 -22.24
CA ARG A 150 1.41 -10.64 -21.88
C ARG A 150 2.01 -11.44 -23.04
N SER A 151 2.85 -10.79 -23.86
CA SER A 151 3.44 -11.35 -25.08
C SER A 151 3.70 -12.83 -24.85
N THR A 152 2.98 -13.68 -25.59
CA THR A 152 3.37 -15.08 -25.72
C THR A 152 4.82 -15.08 -26.15
N ARG A 153 5.54 -16.09 -25.66
CA ARG A 153 6.99 -16.25 -25.67
C ARG A 153 7.55 -16.51 -27.08
N GLU A 154 6.88 -16.01 -28.12
CA GLU A 154 7.13 -16.29 -29.54
C GLU A 154 7.71 -15.08 -30.29
N ASP A 155 7.68 -13.87 -29.72
CA ASP A 155 8.41 -12.70 -30.25
C ASP A 155 9.82 -12.55 -29.64
N ALA A 156 10.47 -13.68 -29.31
CA ALA A 156 11.92 -13.69 -29.15
C ALA A 156 12.54 -13.72 -30.54
N GLY A 157 12.53 -12.56 -31.21
CA GLY A 157 13.40 -12.32 -32.36
C GLY A 157 14.82 -12.77 -32.00
N LEU A 158 15.40 -13.56 -32.90
CA LEU A 158 16.78 -14.01 -32.83
C LEU A 158 17.67 -12.87 -32.35
N ILE A 159 18.46 -13.11 -31.31
CA ILE A 159 19.71 -12.38 -31.12
C ILE A 159 20.64 -12.93 -32.20
N PRO A 160 21.02 -12.16 -33.24
CA PRO A 160 22.05 -12.61 -34.16
C PRO A 160 23.38 -12.65 -33.39
N GLY A 161 24.02 -13.82 -33.33
CA GLY A 161 25.39 -13.96 -32.78
C GLY A 161 25.64 -15.06 -31.74
N LEU A 162 24.78 -16.07 -31.61
CA LEU A 162 25.02 -17.20 -30.68
C LEU A 162 25.35 -18.53 -31.38
N SER A 163 25.98 -18.47 -32.55
CA SER A 163 26.52 -19.65 -33.26
C SER A 163 27.94 -20.05 -32.82
N GLU A 164 28.52 -19.42 -31.79
CA GLU A 164 29.91 -19.72 -31.37
C GLU A 164 30.06 -20.50 -30.06
N LEU A 165 28.97 -20.82 -29.36
CA LEU A 165 29.04 -21.63 -28.14
C LEU A 165 28.15 -22.86 -28.29
N GLY A 166 28.69 -23.87 -28.97
CA GLY A 166 28.09 -25.19 -29.16
C GLY A 166 27.74 -25.87 -27.85
N ILE A 167 26.55 -25.55 -27.33
CA ILE A 167 25.96 -26.20 -26.15
C ILE A 167 24.57 -26.67 -26.54
N HIS A 168 24.46 -27.93 -26.96
CA HIS A 168 23.21 -28.65 -27.12
C HIS A 168 22.53 -28.79 -25.75
N CYS A 169 21.59 -27.91 -25.43
CA CYS A 169 20.76 -28.08 -24.23
C CYS A 169 19.64 -29.10 -24.52
N CYS A 170 19.86 -30.32 -24.03
CA CYS A 170 18.98 -31.47 -24.17
C CYS A 170 17.53 -31.17 -23.69
N HIS A 171 16.57 -31.34 -24.61
CA HIS A 171 15.12 -31.06 -24.45
C HIS A 171 14.38 -32.03 -23.51
N LYS A 172 15.08 -32.86 -22.72
CA LYS A 172 14.45 -33.96 -21.94
C LYS A 172 14.34 -33.76 -20.44
N LEU A 173 14.83 -32.65 -19.87
CA LEU A 173 14.74 -32.35 -18.43
C LEU A 173 13.63 -31.37 -18.04
N TRP A 174 12.89 -30.82 -19.01
CA TRP A 174 11.86 -29.82 -18.74
C TRP A 174 10.46 -30.40 -18.46
N GLN A 175 10.24 -31.72 -18.64
CA GLN A 175 8.96 -32.36 -18.35
C GLN A 175 8.73 -32.77 -16.87
N MET A 176 9.72 -32.60 -15.98
CA MET A 176 9.59 -33.04 -14.57
C MET A 176 9.10 -31.98 -13.58
N TRP A 177 8.76 -30.75 -14.02
CA TRP A 177 8.40 -29.66 -13.09
C TRP A 177 7.06 -28.94 -13.35
N LEU A 178 6.18 -29.51 -14.18
CA LEU A 178 4.83 -28.98 -14.42
C LEU A 178 3.76 -30.08 -14.27
N ARG A 179 3.39 -30.42 -13.04
CA ARG A 179 2.07 -31.00 -12.74
C ARG A 179 1.31 -30.08 -11.77
N PRO A 180 0.14 -29.54 -12.16
CA PRO A 180 -0.73 -28.78 -11.26
C PRO A 180 -1.36 -29.69 -10.20
N ARG A 181 -1.31 -29.29 -8.93
CA ARG A 181 -2.06 -29.91 -7.83
C ARG A 181 -3.52 -29.44 -7.90
N VAL A 182 -4.38 -30.24 -8.52
CA VAL A 182 -5.85 -30.10 -8.45
C VAL A 182 -6.35 -30.91 -7.27
N ALA A 183 -7.13 -30.26 -6.40
CA ALA A 183 -7.81 -30.86 -5.26
C ALA A 183 -9.07 -31.60 -5.72
N MET A 184 -9.27 -32.83 -5.26
CA MET A 184 -10.59 -33.48 -5.26
C MET A 184 -10.80 -34.24 -3.95
N ASN A 185 -11.94 -33.92 -3.33
CA ASN A 185 -12.57 -34.61 -2.21
C ASN A 185 -13.12 -35.98 -2.65
N GLY A 186 -13.28 -36.90 -1.70
CA GLY A 186 -14.14 -38.07 -1.85
C GLY A 186 -13.38 -39.38 -1.72
N GLY A 187 -13.59 -40.08 -0.61
CA GLY A 187 -13.01 -41.40 -0.38
C GLY A 187 -13.68 -42.47 -1.23
N LEU A 188 -12.94 -43.57 -1.43
CA LEU A 188 -13.48 -44.93 -1.40
C LEU A 188 -12.30 -45.91 -1.33
N VAL A 189 -12.37 -46.68 -0.26
CA VAL A 189 -11.83 -48.02 0.00
C VAL A 189 -11.47 -48.81 -1.27
N CYS A 190 -10.30 -49.46 -1.30
CA CYS A 190 -10.15 -50.85 -1.74
C CYS A 190 -8.72 -51.37 -1.49
N THR A 191 -8.68 -52.43 -0.70
CA THR A 191 -7.62 -53.41 -0.43
C THR A 191 -7.08 -54.11 -1.69
N LEU A 192 -5.78 -54.43 -1.73
CA LEU A 192 -5.13 -55.64 -2.32
C LEU A 192 -3.59 -55.41 -2.33
N HIS A 193 -2.80 -56.01 -1.44
CA HIS A 193 -2.21 -57.37 -1.45
C HIS A 193 -1.16 -57.64 -2.55
N LEU A 194 0.05 -58.06 -2.09
CA LEU A 194 1.19 -58.71 -2.75
C LEU A 194 1.91 -57.99 -3.91
N CYS A 195 3.16 -57.57 -3.69
CA CYS A 195 4.39 -58.37 -3.87
C CYS A 195 5.57 -57.58 -3.26
#